data_AF-A0A8T5P2F1-F1
#
_entry.id   AF-A0A8T5P2F1-F1
#
_cell.length_a   1.000
_cell.length_b   1.000
_cell.length_c   1.000
_cell.angle_alpha   90.00
_cell.angle_beta   90.00
_cell.angle_gamma   90.00
#
_symmetry.space_group_name_H-M   'P 1'
#
loop_
_entity.id
_entity.type
_entity.pdbx_description
1 polymer ?
#
loop_
_entity_poly.entity_id
_entity_poly.type
_entity_poly.pdbx_seq_one_letter_code
_entity_poly.pdbx_strand_id
1 'polypeptide(L)'
;MTKIDKPKCHSIVVTGKVQDIGFRSIVEHIGRSFGIPGLVFNAKDGSVKILCSGEDRVIDNFTHTIKIRGEESGAEIEDIKEKALPFNIDLPDDFSKASSDDEIDIGRKLDKANVLLSTLVLDNKTGFNNLNKDLNSGFNNLTDILGTFIKGQAEHNKRLEAILEKLVDKA
;
A
#
# COMPACT_ATOMS: atom_id res chain seq x y z
N MET A 1 14.20 -49.36 -12.44
CA MET A 1 15.19 -48.26 -12.37
C MET A 1 14.45 -46.96 -12.63
N THR A 2 14.23 -46.16 -11.60
CA THR A 2 13.69 -44.80 -11.71
C THR A 2 14.70 -43.95 -12.48
N LYS A 3 14.28 -43.33 -13.58
CA LYS A 3 15.11 -42.33 -14.28
C LYS A 3 15.40 -41.23 -13.26
N ILE A 4 16.69 -40.99 -12.98
CA ILE A 4 17.11 -39.78 -12.27
C ILE A 4 17.00 -38.67 -13.30
N ASP A 5 15.99 -37.81 -13.16
CA ASP A 5 15.85 -36.64 -14.02
C ASP A 5 17.04 -35.73 -13.75
N LYS A 6 17.82 -35.45 -14.80
CA LYS A 6 18.93 -34.49 -14.67
C LYS A 6 18.34 -33.09 -14.48
N PRO A 7 19.00 -32.23 -13.68
CA PRO A 7 18.57 -30.84 -13.54
C PRO A 7 18.62 -30.15 -14.90
N LYS A 8 17.54 -29.44 -15.22
CA LYS A 8 17.40 -28.63 -16.43
C LYS A 8 17.25 -27.17 -16.02
N CYS A 9 17.57 -26.26 -16.92
CA CYS A 9 17.27 -24.85 -16.74
C CYS A 9 15.83 -24.55 -17.15
N HIS A 10 15.10 -23.78 -16.34
CA HIS A 10 13.73 -23.35 -16.58
C HIS A 10 13.66 -21.83 -16.64
N SER A 11 12.81 -21.34 -17.54
CA SER A 11 12.40 -19.95 -17.61
C SER A 11 10.95 -19.85 -17.17
N ILE A 12 10.70 -19.08 -16.11
CA ILE A 12 9.37 -18.86 -15.56
C ILE A 12 9.04 -17.38 -15.68
N VAL A 13 7.85 -17.08 -16.20
CA VAL A 13 7.32 -15.72 -16.34
C VAL A 13 6.03 -15.62 -15.54
N VAL A 14 5.99 -14.70 -14.58
CA VAL A 14 4.82 -14.41 -13.75
C VAL A 14 4.24 -13.06 -14.19
N THR A 15 2.96 -13.02 -14.54
CA THR A 15 2.24 -11.80 -14.96
C THR A 15 1.14 -11.42 -13.99
N GLY A 16 0.75 -10.15 -14.01
CA GLY A 16 -0.25 -9.55 -13.12
C GLY A 16 0.33 -8.38 -12.33
N LYS A 17 -0.25 -8.05 -11.18
CA LYS A 17 0.22 -7.00 -10.28
C LYS A 17 1.26 -7.56 -9.31
N VAL A 18 2.44 -7.84 -9.85
CA VAL A 18 3.50 -8.58 -9.16
C VAL A 18 4.78 -7.77 -8.90
N GLN A 19 4.86 -6.53 -9.39
CA GLN A 19 5.97 -5.60 -9.13
C GLN A 19 5.64 -4.61 -8.00
N ASP A 20 6.68 -4.04 -7.38
CA ASP A 20 6.62 -3.08 -6.25
C ASP A 20 5.94 -3.56 -4.97
N ILE A 21 5.53 -4.83 -4.91
CA ILE A 21 4.90 -5.45 -3.74
C ILE A 21 5.84 -6.36 -2.95
N GLY A 22 7.14 -6.37 -3.29
CA GLY A 22 8.15 -7.21 -2.61
C GLY A 22 8.27 -8.63 -3.17
N PHE A 23 7.55 -8.96 -4.25
CA PHE A 23 7.50 -10.32 -4.83
C PHE A 23 8.87 -10.93 -5.14
N ARG A 24 9.81 -10.18 -5.73
CA ARG A 24 11.18 -10.67 -6.01
C ARG A 24 11.88 -11.21 -4.76
N SER A 25 11.67 -10.57 -3.59
CA SER A 25 12.27 -11.02 -2.33
C SER A 25 11.64 -12.32 -1.83
N ILE A 26 10.35 -12.53 -2.07
CA ILE A 26 9.65 -13.79 -1.77
C ILE A 26 10.21 -14.92 -2.63
N VAL A 27 10.32 -14.68 -3.94
CA VAL A 27 10.87 -15.64 -4.90
C VAL A 27 12.30 -16.03 -4.55
N GLU A 28 13.15 -15.05 -4.24
CA GLU A 28 14.54 -15.27 -3.81
C GLU A 28 14.61 -16.15 -2.54
N HIS A 29 13.81 -15.82 -1.52
CA HIS A 29 13.79 -16.58 -0.27
C HIS A 29 13.34 -18.03 -0.47
N ILE A 30 12.31 -18.24 -1.29
CA ILE A 30 11.81 -19.58 -1.62
C ILE A 30 12.85 -20.35 -2.45
N GLY A 31 13.47 -19.72 -3.45
CA GLY A 31 14.50 -20.36 -4.27
C GLY A 31 15.68 -20.85 -3.45
N ARG A 32 16.15 -20.02 -2.50
CA ARG A 32 17.17 -20.40 -1.52
C ARG A 32 16.73 -21.55 -0.62
N SER A 33 15.47 -21.54 -0.16
CA SER A 33 14.92 -22.60 0.70
C SER A 33 14.81 -23.94 -0.03
N PHE A 34 14.61 -23.91 -1.35
CA PHE A 34 14.61 -25.10 -2.21
C PHE A 34 16.02 -25.56 -2.60
N GLY A 35 17.05 -24.76 -2.31
CA GLY A 35 18.43 -25.08 -2.65
C GLY A 35 18.69 -25.14 -4.17
N ILE A 36 17.92 -24.39 -4.97
CA ILE A 36 18.08 -24.35 -6.42
C ILE A 36 18.85 -23.08 -6.84
N PRO A 37 19.80 -23.19 -7.78
CA PRO A 37 20.47 -22.03 -8.36
C PRO A 37 19.48 -21.24 -9.21
N GLY A 38 19.61 -19.91 -9.21
CA GLY A 38 18.70 -19.08 -9.98
C GLY A 38 18.82 -17.58 -9.81
N LEU A 39 18.06 -16.87 -10.63
CA LEU A 39 18.00 -15.42 -10.70
C LEU A 39 16.57 -14.98 -10.93
N VAL A 40 16.10 -13.96 -10.19
CA VAL A 40 14.81 -13.30 -10.41
C VAL A 40 14.99 -11.81 -10.69
N PHE A 41 14.22 -11.27 -11.62
CA PHE A 41 14.30 -9.85 -12.03
C PHE A 41 12.96 -9.31 -12.54
N ASN A 42 12.83 -7.98 -12.54
CA ASN A 42 11.62 -7.29 -13.00
C ASN A 42 11.78 -6.97 -14.49
N ALA A 43 10.86 -7.44 -15.32
CA ALA A 43 10.86 -7.07 -16.73
C ALA A 43 10.14 -5.72 -16.95
N LYS A 44 10.56 -5.00 -18.00
CA LYS A 44 9.97 -3.69 -18.37
C LYS A 44 8.48 -3.75 -18.74
N ASP A 45 7.99 -4.93 -19.12
CA ASP A 45 6.59 -5.20 -19.46
C ASP A 45 5.69 -5.36 -18.22
N GLY A 46 6.24 -5.24 -17.00
CA GLY A 46 5.50 -5.40 -15.74
C GLY A 46 5.52 -6.83 -15.21
N SER A 47 6.03 -7.81 -15.96
CA SER A 47 6.17 -9.19 -15.49
C SER A 47 7.39 -9.38 -14.57
N VAL A 48 7.40 -10.48 -13.83
CA VAL A 48 8.58 -10.96 -13.10
C VAL A 48 9.11 -12.20 -13.80
N LYS A 49 10.41 -12.20 -14.11
CA LYS A 49 11.07 -13.31 -14.82
C LYS A 49 12.06 -14.00 -13.90
N ILE A 50 12.07 -15.32 -13.99
CA ILE A 50 12.89 -16.20 -13.18
C ILE A 50 13.63 -17.16 -14.10
N LEU A 51 14.94 -17.28 -13.89
CA LEU A 51 15.75 -18.36 -14.42
C LEU A 51 16.21 -19.22 -13.26
N CYS A 52 16.01 -20.52 -13.34
CA CYS A 52 16.42 -21.45 -12.28
C CYS A 52 16.81 -22.80 -12.89
N SER A 53 17.56 -23.61 -12.14
CA SER A 53 17.90 -24.97 -12.57
C SER A 53 17.55 -26.00 -11.51
N GLY A 54 16.93 -27.10 -11.91
CA GLY A 54 16.48 -28.15 -11.00
C GLY A 54 15.80 -29.30 -11.73
N GLU A 55 15.41 -30.33 -10.99
CA GLU A 55 14.56 -31.39 -11.53
C GLU A 55 13.13 -30.87 -11.74
N ASP A 56 12.44 -31.35 -12.79
CA ASP A 56 11.09 -30.87 -13.15
C ASP A 56 10.14 -30.82 -11.94
N ARG A 57 10.14 -31.85 -11.08
CA ARG A 57 9.29 -31.89 -9.87
C ARG A 57 9.66 -30.84 -8.82
N VAL A 58 10.95 -30.50 -8.70
CA VAL A 58 11.42 -29.48 -7.77
C VAL A 58 10.99 -28.11 -8.28
N ILE A 59 11.09 -27.88 -9.59
CA ILE A 59 10.65 -26.64 -10.23
C ILE A 59 9.13 -26.49 -10.16
N ASP A 60 8.35 -27.54 -10.40
CA ASP A 60 6.88 -27.52 -10.25
C ASP A 60 6.47 -27.09 -8.82
N ASN A 61 7.11 -27.68 -7.81
CA ASN A 61 6.86 -27.34 -6.41
C ASN A 61 7.31 -25.92 -6.06
N PHE A 62 8.43 -25.48 -6.62
CA PHE A 62 8.92 -24.10 -6.48
C PHE A 62 7.91 -23.11 -7.09
N THR A 63 7.49 -23.34 -8.33
CA THR A 63 6.48 -22.55 -9.07
C THR A 63 5.15 -22.50 -8.32
N HIS A 64 4.71 -23.62 -7.74
CA HIS A 64 3.51 -23.66 -6.91
C HIS A 64 3.66 -22.85 -5.62
N THR A 65 4.82 -22.95 -4.96
CA THR A 65 5.08 -22.27 -3.69
C THR A 65 5.19 -20.75 -3.89
N ILE A 66 5.85 -20.27 -4.96
CA ILE A 66 5.91 -18.83 -5.25
C ILE A 66 4.52 -18.25 -5.54
N LYS A 67 3.62 -19.03 -6.15
CA LYS A 67 2.24 -18.59 -6.40
C LYS A 67 1.51 -18.35 -5.09
N ILE A 68 1.44 -19.37 -4.24
CA ILE A 68 0.73 -19.29 -2.95
C ILE A 68 1.30 -18.17 -2.08
N ARG A 69 2.62 -18.18 -1.85
CA ARG A 69 3.27 -17.18 -0.99
C ARG A 69 3.20 -15.76 -1.56
N GLY A 70 3.21 -15.65 -2.89
CA GLY A 70 2.99 -14.39 -3.59
C GLY A 70 1.61 -13.80 -3.31
N GLU A 71 0.57 -14.60 -3.55
CA GLU A 71 -0.82 -14.22 -3.33
C GLU A 71 -1.08 -13.89 -1.84
N GLU A 72 -0.55 -14.69 -0.90
CA GLU A 72 -0.59 -14.41 0.55
C GLU A 72 0.04 -13.06 0.92
N SER A 73 1.00 -12.59 0.12
CA SER A 73 1.72 -11.32 0.34
C SER A 73 1.14 -10.15 -0.48
N GLY A 74 -0.01 -10.34 -1.12
CA GLY A 74 -0.72 -9.30 -1.87
C GLY A 74 -0.34 -9.20 -3.35
N ALA A 75 0.35 -10.18 -3.93
CA ALA A 75 0.52 -10.27 -5.37
C ALA A 75 -0.81 -10.67 -6.03
N GLU A 76 -1.23 -9.96 -7.08
CA GLU A 76 -2.36 -10.39 -7.91
C GLU A 76 -1.78 -11.11 -9.14
N ILE A 77 -1.63 -12.44 -9.07
CA ILE A 77 -1.04 -13.26 -10.14
C ILE A 77 -2.11 -13.64 -11.16
N GLU A 78 -1.94 -13.19 -12.40
CA GLU A 78 -2.85 -13.51 -13.50
C GLU A 78 -2.46 -14.82 -14.19
N ASP A 79 -1.17 -15.03 -14.44
CA ASP A 79 -0.66 -16.23 -15.12
C ASP A 79 0.78 -16.54 -14.71
N ILE A 80 1.14 -17.82 -14.80
CA ILE A 80 2.51 -18.29 -14.64
C ILE A 80 2.85 -19.23 -15.80
N LYS A 81 3.79 -18.80 -16.64
CA LYS A 81 4.27 -19.60 -17.78
C LYS A 81 5.65 -20.14 -17.48
N GLU A 82 5.76 -21.47 -17.41
CA GLU A 82 7.01 -22.17 -17.26
C GLU A 82 7.45 -22.80 -18.59
N LYS A 83 8.75 -22.75 -18.88
CA LYS A 83 9.37 -23.41 -20.03
C LYS A 83 10.73 -23.98 -19.66
N ALA A 84 10.89 -25.29 -19.80
CA ALA A 84 12.20 -25.94 -19.79
C ALA A 84 13.05 -25.50 -21.01
N LEU A 85 14.31 -25.18 -20.76
CA LEU A 85 15.26 -24.73 -21.78
C LEU A 85 16.05 -25.92 -22.35
N PRO A 86 16.37 -25.92 -23.65
CA PRO A 86 17.14 -27.01 -24.27
C PRO A 86 18.65 -26.93 -24.01
N PHE A 87 19.11 -25.95 -23.22
CA PHE A 87 20.50 -25.71 -22.87
C PHE A 87 20.64 -25.31 -21.41
N ASN A 88 21.83 -25.49 -20.85
CA ASN A 88 22.15 -25.07 -19.50
C ASN A 88 22.68 -23.64 -19.49
N ILE A 89 22.27 -22.88 -18.48
CA ILE A 89 22.73 -21.53 -18.19
C ILE A 89 23.58 -21.62 -16.92
N ASP A 90 24.73 -20.95 -16.91
CA ASP A 90 25.53 -20.78 -15.70
C ASP A 90 24.81 -19.78 -14.79
N LEU A 91 24.18 -20.30 -13.74
CA LEU A 91 23.35 -19.54 -12.81
C LEU A 91 24.11 -19.39 -11.48
N PRO A 92 23.86 -18.30 -10.73
CA PRO A 92 24.38 -18.18 -9.38
C PRO A 92 23.99 -19.38 -8.52
N ASP A 93 24.96 -19.96 -7.80
CA ASP A 93 24.73 -21.08 -6.89
C ASP A 93 23.65 -20.75 -5.87
N ASP A 94 23.73 -19.55 -5.28
CA ASP A 94 22.68 -18.98 -4.45
C ASP A 94 21.65 -18.25 -5.30
N PHE A 95 20.38 -18.63 -5.13
CA PHE A 95 19.28 -17.91 -5.75
C PHE A 95 19.32 -16.43 -5.38
N SER A 96 19.36 -15.56 -6.40
CA SER A 96 19.62 -14.13 -6.22
C SER A 96 18.62 -13.25 -6.96
N LYS A 97 18.46 -12.02 -6.51
CA LYS A 97 17.76 -10.96 -7.28
C LYS A 97 18.76 -10.25 -8.18
N ALA A 98 18.39 -9.97 -9.43
CA ALA A 98 19.22 -9.13 -10.28
C ALA A 98 19.27 -7.70 -9.73
N SER A 99 20.47 -7.22 -9.40
CA SER A 99 20.68 -5.90 -8.81
C SER A 99 20.65 -4.76 -9.82
N SER A 100 20.88 -5.06 -11.11
CA SER A 100 20.94 -4.08 -12.21
C SER A 100 19.61 -3.35 -12.48
N ASP A 101 18.50 -3.84 -11.92
CA ASP A 101 17.17 -3.21 -12.01
C ASP A 101 16.91 -2.22 -10.87
N ASP A 102 17.75 -2.17 -9.83
CA ASP A 102 17.40 -1.50 -8.58
C ASP A 102 17.42 0.04 -8.68
N GLU A 103 18.35 0.66 -9.41
CA GLU A 103 18.36 2.14 -9.58
C GLU A 103 17.14 2.64 -10.38
N ILE A 104 16.79 1.93 -11.47
CA ILE A 104 15.61 2.25 -12.29
C ILE A 104 14.33 2.01 -11.50
N ASP A 105 14.26 0.91 -10.74
CA ASP A 105 13.13 0.63 -9.86
C ASP A 105 13.01 1.65 -8.72
N ILE A 106 14.14 2.10 -8.13
CA ILE A 106 14.15 3.14 -7.09
C ILE A 106 13.59 4.44 -7.67
N GLY A 107 14.07 4.89 -8.84
CA GLY A 107 13.54 6.09 -9.50
C GLY A 107 12.03 6.01 -9.72
N ARG A 108 11.56 4.90 -10.30
CA ARG A 108 10.12 4.66 -10.55
C ARG A 108 9.30 4.62 -9.26
N LYS A 109 9.81 4.03 -8.19
CA LYS A 109 9.16 4.01 -6.87
C LYS A 109 9.12 5.40 -6.23
N LEU A 110 10.19 6.18 -6.35
CA LEU A 110 10.26 7.56 -5.85
C LEU A 110 9.26 8.47 -6.58
N ASP A 111 9.11 8.33 -7.90
CA ASP A 111 8.11 9.08 -8.66
C ASP A 111 6.68 8.76 -8.20
N LYS A 112 6.36 7.47 -8.00
CA LYS A 112 5.07 7.05 -7.42
C LYS A 112 4.87 7.64 -6.02
N ALA A 113 5.90 7.62 -5.18
CA ALA A 113 5.84 8.21 -3.84
C ALA A 113 5.61 9.72 -3.90
N ASN A 114 6.27 10.45 -4.80
CA ASN A 114 6.09 11.89 -4.98
C ASN A 114 4.65 12.25 -5.39
N VAL A 115 4.02 11.46 -6.26
CA VAL A 115 2.61 11.63 -6.63
C VAL A 115 1.71 11.42 -5.41
N LEU A 116 1.89 10.31 -4.69
CA LEU A 116 1.10 10.01 -3.49
C LEU A 116 1.24 11.08 -2.41
N LEU A 117 2.45 11.56 -2.15
CA LEU A 117 2.73 12.65 -1.21
C LEU A 117 2.05 13.95 -1.64
N SER A 118 2.09 14.27 -2.94
CA SER A 118 1.41 15.46 -3.47
C SER A 118 -0.09 15.37 -3.26
N THR A 119 -0.70 14.22 -3.54
CA THR A 119 -2.13 13.97 -3.30
C THR A 119 -2.47 14.11 -1.82
N LEU A 120 -1.70 13.48 -0.92
CA LEU A 120 -1.91 13.58 0.53
C LEU A 120 -1.85 15.03 1.03
N VAL A 121 -0.90 15.82 0.54
CA VAL A 121 -0.78 17.24 0.91
C VAL A 121 -2.01 18.04 0.43
N LEU A 122 -2.47 17.79 -0.79
CA LEU A 122 -3.65 18.46 -1.36
C LEU A 122 -4.94 18.08 -0.64
N ASP A 123 -5.14 16.80 -0.36
CA ASP A 123 -6.31 16.28 0.33
C ASP A 123 -6.37 16.82 1.76
N ASN A 124 -5.25 16.78 2.48
CA ASN A 124 -5.18 17.34 3.83
C ASN A 124 -5.40 18.85 3.83
N LYS A 125 -4.81 19.60 2.89
CA LYS A 125 -5.05 21.04 2.77
C LYS A 125 -6.53 21.34 2.54
N THR A 126 -7.18 20.58 1.68
CA THR A 126 -8.61 20.72 1.39
C THR A 126 -9.45 20.38 2.61
N GLY A 127 -9.16 19.26 3.28
CA GLY A 127 -9.83 18.82 4.50
C GLY A 127 -9.71 19.85 5.62
N PHE A 128 -8.50 20.36 5.90
CA PHE A 128 -8.28 21.38 6.92
C PHE A 128 -8.97 22.71 6.59
N ASN A 129 -9.00 23.11 5.32
CA ASN A 129 -9.74 24.31 4.92
C ASN A 129 -11.24 24.17 5.15
N ASN A 130 -11.82 23.01 4.84
CA ASN A 130 -13.23 22.73 5.10
C ASN A 130 -13.52 22.72 6.60
N LEU A 131 -12.70 22.03 7.39
CA LEU A 131 -12.83 22.01 8.85
C LEU A 131 -12.75 23.42 9.44
N ASN A 132 -11.81 24.24 8.98
CA ASN A 132 -11.68 25.62 9.44
C ASN A 132 -12.93 26.45 9.07
N LYS A 133 -13.49 26.26 7.87
CA LYS A 133 -14.73 26.92 7.45
C LYS A 133 -15.91 26.53 8.34
N ASP A 134 -16.11 25.24 8.57
CA ASP A 134 -17.20 24.71 9.38
C ASP A 134 -17.10 25.17 10.83
N LEU A 135 -15.89 25.16 11.40
CA LEU A 135 -15.65 25.67 12.75
C LEU A 135 -15.95 27.17 12.86
N ASN A 136 -15.50 27.98 11.90
CA ASN A 136 -15.80 29.41 11.89
C ASN A 136 -17.30 29.68 11.78
N SER A 137 -18.01 28.94 10.92
CA SER A 137 -19.47 29.02 10.84
C SER A 137 -20.14 28.61 12.16
N GLY A 138 -19.66 27.54 12.81
CA GLY A 138 -20.15 27.11 14.12
C GLY A 138 -19.94 28.15 15.22
N PHE A 139 -18.76 28.77 15.29
CA PHE A 139 -18.46 29.83 16.25
C PHE A 139 -19.26 31.11 16.01
N ASN A 140 -19.51 31.47 14.76
CA ASN A 140 -20.38 32.60 14.43
C ASN A 140 -21.82 32.34 14.91
N ASN A 141 -22.37 31.16 14.60
CA ASN A 141 -23.70 30.78 15.08
C ASN A 141 -23.77 30.77 16.62
N LEU A 142 -22.74 30.27 17.30
CA LEU A 142 -22.67 30.31 18.76
C LEU A 142 -22.64 31.75 19.29
N THR A 143 -21.87 32.63 18.64
CA THR A 143 -21.80 34.05 18.99
C THR A 143 -23.18 34.70 18.89
N ASP A 144 -23.94 34.40 17.83
CA ASP A 144 -25.30 34.92 17.63
C ASP A 144 -26.29 34.41 18.68
N ILE A 145 -26.23 33.11 19.01
CA ILE A 145 -27.07 32.49 20.05
C ILE A 145 -26.77 33.12 21.41
N LEU A 146 -25.48 33.25 21.78
CA LEU A 146 -25.07 33.87 23.03
C LEU A 146 -25.47 35.34 23.09
N GLY A 147 -25.31 36.09 22.00
CA GLY A 147 -25.76 37.47 21.89
C GLY A 147 -27.27 37.62 22.13
N THR A 148 -28.06 36.69 21.59
CA THR A 148 -29.52 36.64 21.80
C THR A 148 -29.87 36.31 23.25
N PHE A 149 -29.19 35.32 23.84
CA PHE A 149 -29.38 34.93 25.24
C PHE A 149 -29.05 36.08 26.21
N ILE A 150 -27.94 36.79 26.00
CA ILE A 150 -27.55 37.93 26.84
C ILE A 150 -28.61 39.04 26.79
N LYS A 151 -29.15 39.36 25.61
CA LYS A 151 -30.25 40.33 25.47
C LYS A 151 -31.50 39.88 26.24
N GLY A 152 -31.89 38.62 26.11
CA GLY A 152 -33.01 38.04 26.86
C GLY A 152 -32.81 38.11 28.38
N GLN A 153 -31.60 37.81 28.88
CA GLN A 153 -31.26 37.94 30.30
C GLN A 153 -31.33 39.39 30.79
N ALA A 154 -30.86 40.35 29.98
CA ALA A 154 -30.94 41.76 30.33
C ALA A 154 -32.40 42.24 30.46
N GLU A 155 -33.29 41.80 29.56
CA GLU A 155 -34.73 42.10 29.65
C GLU A 155 -35.39 41.43 30.85
N HIS A 156 -35.03 40.16 31.12
CA HIS A 156 -35.53 39.44 32.28
C HIS A 156 -35.15 40.15 33.59
N ASN A 157 -33.89 40.59 33.72
CA ASN A 157 -33.40 41.33 34.88
C ASN A 157 -34.17 42.66 35.08
N LYS A 158 -34.41 43.42 34.01
CA LYS A 158 -35.25 44.64 34.09
C LYS A 158 -36.66 44.36 34.58
N ARG A 159 -37.28 43.25 34.16
CA ARG A 159 -38.61 42.85 34.64
C ARG A 159 -38.59 42.49 36.12
N LEU A 160 -37.54 41.80 36.59
CA LEU A 160 -37.35 41.49 38.01
C LEU A 160 -37.20 42.76 38.85
N GLU A 161 -36.36 43.70 38.42
CA GLU A 161 -36.19 45.01 39.07
C GLU A 161 -37.53 45.73 39.23
N ALA A 162 -38.31 45.83 38.14
CA ALA A 162 -39.63 46.46 38.16
C ALA A 162 -40.66 45.73 39.04
N ILE A 163 -40.55 44.40 39.21
CA ILE A 163 -41.40 43.64 40.13
C ILE A 163 -40.99 43.93 41.58
N LEU A 164 -39.68 43.97 41.87
CA LEU A 164 -39.15 44.26 43.20
C LEU A 164 -39.55 45.65 43.68
N GLU A 165 -39.46 46.67 42.83
CA GLU A 165 -39.93 48.04 43.14
C GLU A 165 -41.40 48.06 43.57
N LYS A 166 -42.28 47.40 42.80
CA LYS A 166 -43.72 47.32 43.13
C LYS A 166 -44.03 46.56 44.41
N LEU A 167 -43.17 45.65 44.84
CA LEU A 167 -43.33 44.92 46.10
C LEU A 167 -42.91 45.79 47.28
N VAL A 168 -41.86 46.59 47.13
CA VAL A 168 -41.41 47.57 48.14
C VAL A 168 -42.50 48.63 48.37
N ASP A 169 -43.11 49.15 47.31
CA ASP A 169 -44.19 50.16 47.42
C ASP A 169 -45.47 49.65 48.10
N LYS A 170 -45.61 48.32 48.26
CA LYS A 170 -46.77 47.67 48.90
C LYS A 170 -46.51 47.24 50.35
N ALA A 171 -45.28 47.34 50.83
CA ALA A 171 -44.86 46.98 52.18
C ALA A 171 -44.87 48.21 53.11
#